data_AF-A0A1Y1US42-F1
#
_entry.id   AF-A0A1Y1US42-F1
#
_cell.length_a   1.000
_cell.length_b   1.000
_cell.length_c   1.000
_cell.angle_alpha   90.00
_cell.angle_beta   90.00
_cell.angle_gamma   90.00
#
_symmetry.space_group_name_H-M   'P 1'
#
loop_
_entity.id
_entity.type
_entity.pdbx_description
1 polymer ?
#
loop_
_entity_poly.entity_id
_entity_poly.type
_entity_poly.pdbx_seq_one_letter_code
_entity_poly.pdbx_strand_id
1 'polypeptide(L)'
;MYIMIDIRYQLYNNFFFNTNCLSESKLFGSIHRANNNKLMFTKFYLAMYNNVFPNFFRANSINFEKMQSIFILINMVIFLYFAYSQLKTQPYYSSTVNNYRFAVYSSIAIFSLYSLLTCLININKTKFIADTSFIIFAIIFVISYKYNEYYYKKSLKRIFKKFNEKKMVSDLRKSTSVDELRYGPTKLQKKDVYKSIERITNEVFIKKEIKVYIMAWYYIHSMKIFYRDNNLLQDYNAELFNCNNILYNAMDLKLDARKKYLINRAECYNEIEKRENSMNINTADVEASIRLEELKTKVAVSHIQCLQEIKELFKKLRSSTNTKDISTYNSNITKICKLRDSTYSQYNRIIRQYPDSKVNV
;
A
#
# COMPACT_ATOMS: atom_id res chain seq x y z
N MET A 1 33.35 -23.08 6.71
CA MET A 1 32.89 -22.24 5.57
C MET A 1 31.88 -22.96 4.66
N TYR A 2 32.20 -24.15 4.13
CA TYR A 2 31.25 -24.98 3.35
C TYR A 2 29.96 -25.28 4.13
N ILE A 3 30.04 -25.53 5.44
CA ILE A 3 28.87 -25.82 6.29
C ILE A 3 27.87 -24.65 6.39
N MET A 4 28.33 -23.39 6.43
CA MET A 4 27.44 -22.22 6.41
C MET A 4 26.76 -22.02 5.06
N ILE A 5 27.45 -22.40 3.98
CA ILE A 5 26.90 -22.39 2.63
C ILE A 5 25.89 -23.54 2.49
N ASP A 6 26.18 -24.73 3.03
CA ASP A 6 25.27 -25.87 3.05
C ASP A 6 24.04 -25.62 3.92
N ILE A 7 24.16 -24.98 5.08
CA ILE A 7 23.01 -24.57 5.88
C ILE A 7 22.15 -23.58 5.09
N ARG A 8 22.77 -22.61 4.42
CA ARG A 8 22.02 -21.66 3.57
C ARG A 8 21.44 -22.31 2.34
N TYR A 9 22.10 -23.31 1.77
CA TYR A 9 21.68 -24.05 0.59
C TYR A 9 20.54 -25.02 0.94
N GLN A 10 20.63 -25.73 2.05
CA GLN A 10 19.54 -26.55 2.59
C GLN A 10 18.38 -25.69 3.08
N LEU A 11 18.65 -24.55 3.76
CA LEU A 11 17.60 -23.58 4.05
C LEU A 11 17.00 -23.06 2.76
N TYR A 12 17.76 -22.78 1.70
CA TYR A 12 17.21 -22.29 0.43
C TYR A 12 16.38 -23.34 -0.32
N ASN A 13 16.90 -24.58 -0.43
CA ASN A 13 16.25 -25.69 -1.11
C ASN A 13 15.03 -26.23 -0.33
N ASN A 14 15.08 -26.20 1.00
CA ASN A 14 13.95 -26.59 1.87
C ASN A 14 13.08 -25.40 2.27
N PHE A 15 13.50 -24.14 2.03
CA PHE A 15 12.63 -22.96 1.97
C PHE A 15 11.83 -22.97 0.67
N PHE A 16 11.11 -24.07 0.45
CA PHE A 16 9.80 -23.94 -0.15
C PHE A 16 8.96 -23.15 0.86
N PHE A 17 9.00 -21.82 0.73
CA PHE A 17 7.80 -21.03 0.97
C PHE A 17 6.77 -21.59 0.00
N ASN A 18 6.11 -22.68 0.41
CA ASN A 18 4.86 -23.05 -0.16
C ASN A 18 3.89 -21.97 0.36
N THR A 19 3.92 -20.81 -0.29
CA THR A 19 2.90 -19.79 -0.15
C THR A 19 1.53 -20.34 -0.57
N ASN A 20 1.48 -21.53 -1.19
CA ASN A 20 0.25 -22.28 -1.46
C ASN A 20 -0.19 -23.15 -0.26
N CYS A 21 0.59 -23.29 0.84
CA CYS A 21 0.07 -23.90 2.09
C CYS A 21 -1.03 -23.07 2.76
N LEU A 22 -1.40 -21.92 2.21
CA LEU A 22 -2.56 -21.12 2.63
C LEU A 22 -3.64 -21.03 1.54
N SER A 23 -3.47 -21.71 0.40
CA SER A 23 -4.46 -21.72 -0.69
C SER A 23 -5.41 -22.94 -0.65
N GLU A 24 -5.31 -23.81 0.36
CA GLU A 24 -6.25 -24.92 0.54
C GLU A 24 -7.46 -24.58 1.44
N SER A 25 -7.63 -23.32 1.87
CA SER A 25 -8.94 -22.87 2.37
C SER A 25 -9.72 -22.25 1.22
N LYS A 26 -10.74 -22.96 0.75
CA LYS A 26 -11.71 -22.64 -0.33
C LYS A 26 -12.47 -21.29 -0.23
N LEU A 27 -12.08 -20.34 0.60
CA LEU A 27 -12.78 -19.04 0.72
C LEU A 27 -11.76 -17.89 0.86
N PHE A 28 -12.00 -16.82 0.09
CA PHE A 28 -11.26 -15.54 -0.03
C PHE A 28 -10.16 -15.45 -1.11
N GLY A 29 -10.57 -15.72 -2.36
CA GLY A 29 -9.80 -15.55 -3.59
C GLY A 29 -9.53 -14.11 -4.06
N SER A 30 -9.30 -13.13 -3.18
CA SER A 30 -8.92 -11.76 -3.60
C SER A 30 -7.62 -11.21 -2.98
N ILE A 31 -6.96 -11.97 -2.09
CA ILE A 31 -5.75 -11.49 -1.39
C ILE A 31 -4.45 -12.09 -1.98
N HIS A 32 -4.55 -13.01 -2.94
CA HIS A 32 -3.38 -13.74 -3.47
C HIS A 32 -2.56 -13.00 -4.55
N ARG A 33 -3.03 -11.84 -5.05
CA ARG A 33 -2.35 -11.08 -6.12
C ARG A 33 -1.59 -9.84 -5.64
N ALA A 34 -1.57 -9.57 -4.33
CA ALA A 34 -0.76 -8.49 -3.77
C ALA A 34 0.72 -8.90 -3.77
N ASN A 35 1.35 -8.77 -4.93
CA ASN A 35 2.74 -8.35 -5.16
C ASN A 35 3.57 -8.26 -3.88
N ASN A 36 4.16 -9.37 -3.46
CA ASN A 36 5.33 -9.28 -2.61
C ASN A 36 6.55 -9.26 -3.53
N ASN A 37 6.60 -8.27 -4.45
CA ASN A 37 7.74 -8.02 -5.34
C ASN A 37 9.05 -8.00 -4.55
N LYS A 38 8.99 -7.56 -3.29
CA LYS A 38 10.09 -7.61 -2.32
C LYS A 38 10.57 -9.03 -2.04
N LEU A 39 9.66 -9.97 -1.75
CA LEU A 39 10.00 -11.37 -1.50
C LEU A 39 10.53 -12.06 -2.76
N MET A 40 9.91 -11.80 -3.92
CA MET A 40 10.41 -12.30 -5.21
C MET A 40 11.81 -11.77 -5.51
N PHE A 41 12.02 -10.46 -5.31
CA PHE A 41 13.34 -9.84 -5.45
C PHE A 41 14.36 -10.45 -4.50
N THR A 42 14.00 -10.71 -3.23
CA THR A 42 14.90 -11.39 -2.29
C THR A 42 15.20 -12.82 -2.72
N LYS A 43 14.21 -13.58 -3.20
CA LYS A 43 14.45 -14.93 -3.74
C LYS A 43 15.40 -14.90 -4.93
N PHE A 44 15.19 -13.96 -5.85
CA PHE A 44 16.07 -13.74 -7.00
C PHE A 44 17.49 -13.36 -6.56
N TYR A 45 17.62 -12.42 -5.63
CA TYR A 45 18.91 -12.04 -5.05
C TYR A 45 19.62 -13.23 -4.41
N LEU A 46 18.92 -14.04 -3.61
CA LEU A 46 19.48 -15.24 -2.98
C LEU A 46 19.90 -16.28 -4.03
N ALA A 47 19.13 -16.44 -5.10
CA ALA A 47 19.48 -17.33 -6.22
C ALA A 47 20.77 -16.86 -6.92
N MET A 48 20.88 -15.57 -7.22
CA MET A 48 22.08 -14.96 -7.81
C MET A 48 23.29 -15.10 -6.87
N TYR A 49 23.08 -14.88 -5.57
CA TYR A 49 24.09 -15.02 -4.55
C TYR A 49 24.63 -16.44 -4.41
N ASN A 50 23.77 -17.46 -4.48
CA ASN A 50 24.20 -18.84 -4.35
C ASN A 50 24.82 -19.40 -5.64
N ASN A 51 24.29 -19.03 -6.82
CA ASN A 51 24.65 -19.71 -8.07
C ASN A 51 25.56 -18.90 -9.00
N VAL A 52 25.39 -17.58 -9.07
CA VAL A 52 26.03 -16.75 -10.10
C VAL A 52 27.24 -16.02 -9.55
N PHE A 53 27.06 -15.31 -8.43
CA PHE A 53 28.10 -14.47 -7.85
C PHE A 53 29.39 -15.21 -7.46
N PRO A 54 29.36 -16.42 -6.87
CA PRO A 54 30.59 -17.12 -6.51
C PRO A 54 31.46 -17.46 -7.73
N ASN A 55 30.84 -17.91 -8.82
CA ASN A 55 31.53 -18.24 -10.06
C ASN A 55 32.08 -16.97 -10.72
N PHE A 56 31.30 -15.89 -10.73
CA PHE A 56 31.73 -14.59 -11.25
C PHE A 56 32.96 -14.05 -10.49
N PHE A 57 32.99 -14.11 -9.15
CA PHE A 57 34.13 -13.62 -8.38
C PHE A 57 35.39 -14.48 -8.55
N ARG A 58 35.23 -15.81 -8.65
CA ARG A 58 36.36 -16.71 -8.97
C ARG A 58 36.98 -16.38 -10.33
N ALA A 59 36.16 -16.16 -11.35
CA ALA A 59 36.64 -15.84 -12.69
C ALA A 59 37.42 -14.52 -12.77
N ASN A 60 37.12 -13.56 -11.88
CA ASN A 60 37.74 -12.23 -11.85
C ASN A 60 38.81 -12.07 -10.76
N SER A 61 39.25 -13.15 -10.11
CA SER A 61 40.27 -13.10 -9.04
C SER A 61 39.95 -12.15 -7.89
N ILE A 62 38.66 -11.89 -7.63
CA ILE A 62 38.21 -11.03 -6.53
C ILE A 62 38.30 -11.81 -5.21
N ASN A 63 38.78 -11.17 -4.14
CA ASN A 63 38.89 -11.80 -2.83
C ASN A 63 37.52 -12.26 -2.31
N PHE A 64 37.29 -13.58 -2.38
CA PHE A 64 36.02 -14.21 -2.06
C PHE A 64 35.61 -14.03 -0.58
N GLU A 65 36.59 -14.03 0.35
CA GLU A 65 36.32 -13.89 1.79
C GLU A 65 35.73 -12.50 2.13
N LYS A 66 36.29 -11.44 1.51
CA LYS A 66 35.78 -10.06 1.66
C LYS A 66 34.37 -9.93 1.08
N MET A 67 34.14 -10.46 -0.12
CA MET A 67 32.82 -10.43 -0.76
C MET A 67 31.78 -11.21 0.05
N GLN A 68 32.15 -12.36 0.62
CA GLN A 68 31.25 -13.13 1.46
C GLN A 68 30.77 -12.33 2.67
N SER A 69 31.65 -11.57 3.32
CA SER A 69 31.29 -10.70 4.45
C SER A 69 30.28 -9.61 4.04
N ILE A 70 30.47 -9.00 2.85
CA ILE A 70 29.53 -8.01 2.30
C ILE A 70 28.16 -8.65 2.06
N PHE A 71 28.09 -9.85 1.49
CA PHE A 71 26.80 -10.53 1.29
C PHE A 71 26.12 -10.95 2.59
N ILE A 72 26.88 -11.33 3.61
CA ILE A 72 26.33 -11.58 4.94
C ILE A 72 25.67 -10.32 5.48
N LEU A 73 26.31 -9.16 5.32
CA LEU A 73 25.76 -7.86 5.74
C LEU A 73 24.47 -7.53 4.97
N ILE A 74 24.46 -7.70 3.64
CA ILE A 74 23.26 -7.44 2.82
C ILE A 74 22.11 -8.35 3.25
N ASN A 75 22.36 -9.65 3.44
CA ASN A 75 21.35 -10.59 3.93
C ASN A 75 20.78 -10.17 5.29
N MET A 76 21.65 -9.80 6.23
CA MET A 76 21.25 -9.29 7.54
C MET A 76 20.28 -8.12 7.39
N VAL A 77 20.60 -7.13 6.57
CA VAL A 77 19.76 -5.93 6.36
C VAL A 77 18.42 -6.29 5.73
N ILE A 78 18.39 -7.15 4.70
CA ILE A 78 17.16 -7.58 4.02
C ILE A 78 16.23 -8.29 4.99
N PHE A 79 16.74 -9.26 5.75
CA PHE A 79 15.92 -10.04 6.68
C PHE A 79 15.51 -9.26 7.91
N LEU A 80 16.35 -8.32 8.38
CA LEU A 80 15.96 -7.38 9.44
C LEU A 80 14.81 -6.47 8.98
N TYR A 81 14.87 -5.99 7.74
CA TYR A 81 13.78 -5.22 7.14
C TYR A 81 12.47 -6.03 7.09
N PHE A 82 12.53 -7.30 6.68
CA PHE A 82 11.34 -8.15 6.69
C PHE A 82 10.81 -8.45 8.08
N ALA A 83 11.68 -8.75 9.05
CA ALA A 83 11.29 -8.95 10.44
C ALA A 83 10.60 -7.70 11.01
N TYR A 84 11.17 -6.51 10.77
CA TYR A 84 10.59 -5.24 11.18
C TYR A 84 9.25 -4.96 10.49
N SER A 85 9.18 -5.15 9.17
CA SER A 85 7.94 -4.98 8.41
C SER A 85 6.85 -5.90 8.95
N GLN A 86 7.18 -7.18 9.23
CA GLN A 86 6.25 -8.16 9.76
C GLN A 86 5.73 -7.77 11.14
N LEU A 87 6.56 -7.20 12.03
CA LEU A 87 6.10 -6.66 13.33
C LEU A 87 5.15 -5.48 13.18
N LYS A 88 5.42 -4.58 12.23
CA LYS A 88 4.61 -3.37 12.03
C LYS A 88 3.27 -3.67 11.37
N THR A 89 3.27 -4.56 10.37
CA THR A 89 2.10 -4.86 9.54
C THR A 89 1.48 -6.20 9.90
N GLN A 90 1.71 -6.72 11.11
CA GLN A 90 1.24 -8.05 11.55
C GLN A 90 -0.19 -8.27 11.02
N PRO A 91 -0.34 -9.14 10.01
CA PRO A 91 -1.66 -9.33 9.41
C PRO A 91 -2.56 -10.03 10.42
N TYR A 92 -3.87 -9.84 10.32
CA TYR A 92 -4.89 -10.54 11.11
C TYR A 92 -4.97 -12.06 10.80
N TYR A 93 -3.90 -12.68 10.27
CA TYR A 93 -3.77 -14.13 10.12
C TYR A 93 -3.55 -14.83 11.47
N SER A 94 -3.64 -16.15 11.47
CA SER A 94 -3.31 -17.01 12.62
C SER A 94 -2.01 -16.57 13.32
N SER A 95 -2.07 -16.43 14.64
CA SER A 95 -0.92 -16.05 15.48
C SER A 95 0.28 -16.96 15.25
N THR A 96 0.04 -18.26 15.06
CA THR A 96 1.06 -19.27 14.76
C THR A 96 1.82 -18.95 13.48
N VAL A 97 1.11 -18.62 12.40
CA VAL A 97 1.73 -18.30 11.09
C VAL A 97 2.56 -17.02 11.19
N ASN A 98 2.06 -16.01 11.89
CA ASN A 98 2.77 -14.76 12.11
C ASN A 98 4.03 -14.93 12.96
N ASN A 99 3.93 -15.71 14.04
CA ASN A 99 5.06 -16.03 14.90
C ASN A 99 6.13 -16.81 14.13
N TYR A 100 5.73 -17.80 13.34
CA TYR A 100 6.65 -18.56 12.49
C TYR A 100 7.36 -17.67 11.47
N ARG A 101 6.61 -16.87 10.69
CA ARG A 101 7.20 -15.96 9.68
C ARG A 101 8.18 -14.97 10.29
N PHE A 102 7.81 -14.35 11.42
CA PHE A 102 8.72 -13.46 12.11
C PHE A 102 9.95 -14.20 12.63
N ALA A 103 9.77 -15.37 13.25
CA ALA A 103 10.86 -16.19 13.78
C ALA A 103 11.86 -16.55 12.68
N VAL A 104 11.38 -16.93 11.50
CA VAL A 104 12.21 -17.17 10.31
C VAL A 104 13.03 -15.93 9.94
N TYR A 105 12.39 -14.78 9.71
CA TYR A 105 13.11 -13.58 9.26
C TYR A 105 14.09 -13.06 10.31
N SER A 106 13.65 -13.04 11.58
CA SER A 106 14.47 -12.57 12.70
C SER A 106 15.65 -13.51 12.95
N SER A 107 15.46 -14.84 12.89
CA SER A 107 16.55 -15.80 13.08
C SER A 107 17.59 -15.71 11.99
N ILE A 108 17.20 -15.59 10.72
CA ILE A 108 18.15 -15.40 9.62
C ILE A 108 18.92 -14.08 9.79
N ALA A 109 18.27 -13.00 10.19
CA ALA A 109 18.94 -11.71 10.41
C ALA A 109 19.97 -11.80 11.55
N ILE A 110 19.58 -12.32 12.73
CA ILE A 110 20.46 -12.44 13.90
C ILE A 110 21.58 -13.43 13.62
N PHE A 111 21.29 -14.54 12.93
CA PHE A 111 22.30 -15.53 12.57
C PHE A 111 23.28 -15.01 11.51
N SER A 112 22.83 -14.12 10.62
CA SER A 112 23.72 -13.40 9.70
C SER A 112 24.67 -12.47 10.47
N LEU A 113 24.19 -11.78 11.50
CA LEU A 113 25.04 -10.99 12.40
C LEU A 113 26.06 -11.88 13.13
N TYR A 114 25.62 -13.00 13.70
CA TYR A 114 26.52 -14.00 14.31
C TYR A 114 27.59 -14.47 13.32
N SER A 115 27.19 -14.82 12.09
CA SER A 115 28.11 -15.22 11.03
C SER A 115 29.13 -14.12 10.73
N LEU A 116 28.69 -12.87 10.63
CA LEU A 116 29.58 -11.72 10.39
C LEU A 116 30.62 -11.58 11.51
N LEU A 117 30.19 -11.68 12.77
CA LEU A 117 31.09 -11.63 13.93
C LEU A 117 32.12 -12.77 13.91
N THR A 118 31.69 -14.00 13.61
CA THR A 118 32.63 -15.14 13.52
C THR A 118 33.63 -14.99 12.37
N CYS A 119 33.24 -14.36 11.26
CA CYS A 119 34.14 -14.03 10.16
C CYS A 119 35.14 -12.94 10.56
N LEU A 120 34.71 -11.89 11.26
CA LEU A 120 35.58 -10.80 11.71
C LEU A 120 36.66 -11.27 12.70
N ILE A 121 36.34 -12.25 13.55
CA ILE A 121 37.27 -12.85 14.51
C ILE A 121 38.07 -14.02 13.87
N ASN A 122 37.76 -14.40 12.62
CA ASN A 122 38.41 -15.49 11.88
C ASN A 122 38.31 -16.88 12.55
N ILE A 123 37.26 -17.11 13.36
CA ILE A 123 36.98 -18.40 14.03
C ILE A 123 36.01 -19.29 13.25
N ASN A 124 35.46 -18.78 12.14
CA ASN A 124 34.54 -19.46 11.24
C ASN A 124 35.12 -20.73 10.55
N LYS A 125 36.44 -20.95 10.65
CA LYS A 125 37.15 -22.14 10.16
C LYS A 125 37.18 -23.30 11.18
N THR A 126 36.85 -23.05 12.45
CA THR A 126 36.89 -24.06 13.50
C THR A 126 35.71 -25.04 13.40
N LYS A 127 35.97 -26.32 13.68
CA LYS A 127 34.92 -27.37 13.73
C LYS A 127 33.86 -27.05 14.80
N PHE A 128 34.29 -26.52 15.94
CA PHE A 128 33.42 -26.12 17.04
C PHE A 128 32.32 -25.13 16.60
N ILE A 129 32.66 -24.10 15.83
CA ILE A 129 31.67 -23.13 15.34
C ILE A 129 30.68 -23.79 14.38
N ALA A 130 31.14 -24.72 13.55
CA ALA A 130 30.27 -25.47 12.64
C ALA A 130 29.25 -26.34 13.41
N ASP A 131 29.71 -27.09 14.41
CA ASP A 131 28.86 -28.00 15.19
C ASP A 131 27.84 -27.23 16.06
N THR A 132 28.24 -26.11 16.65
CA THR A 132 27.37 -25.29 17.52
C THR A 132 26.41 -24.37 16.77
N SER A 133 26.70 -24.03 15.51
CA SER A 133 25.90 -23.10 14.70
C SER A 133 24.42 -23.51 14.58
N PHE A 134 24.14 -24.80 14.37
CA PHE A 134 22.77 -25.30 14.27
C PHE A 134 21.97 -25.13 15.56
N ILE A 135 22.61 -25.41 16.70
CA ILE A 135 22.01 -25.27 18.03
C ILE A 135 21.71 -23.79 18.29
N ILE A 136 22.66 -22.91 18.00
CA ILE A 136 22.48 -21.46 18.14
C ILE A 136 21.32 -20.97 17.27
N PHE A 137 21.23 -21.41 16.01
CA PHE A 137 20.13 -21.05 15.12
C PHE A 137 18.76 -21.49 15.66
N ALA A 138 18.65 -22.73 16.16
CA ALA A 138 17.43 -23.24 16.76
C ALA A 138 17.01 -22.44 18.01
N ILE A 139 17.95 -22.10 18.88
CA ILE A 139 17.70 -21.26 20.07
C ILE A 139 17.18 -19.88 19.65
N ILE A 140 17.86 -19.22 18.70
CA ILE A 140 17.44 -17.90 18.18
C ILE A 140 16.02 -18.00 17.61
N PHE A 141 15.71 -19.04 16.85
CA PHE A 141 14.38 -19.24 16.29
C PHE A 141 13.29 -19.31 17.36
N VAL A 142 13.49 -20.11 18.41
CA VAL A 142 12.55 -20.24 19.53
C VAL A 142 12.37 -18.91 20.27
N ILE A 143 13.47 -18.19 20.52
CA ILE A 143 13.44 -16.86 21.16
C ILE A 143 12.64 -15.87 20.29
N SER A 144 12.93 -15.79 18.99
CA SER A 144 12.23 -14.90 18.07
C SER A 144 10.74 -15.24 17.95
N TYR A 145 10.38 -16.53 17.99
CA TYR A 145 8.98 -16.97 18.01
C TYR A 145 8.26 -16.46 19.26
N LYS A 146 8.84 -16.68 20.45
CA LYS A 146 8.26 -16.22 21.73
C LYS A 146 8.20 -14.70 21.84
N TYR A 147 9.20 -14.00 21.29
CA TYR A 147 9.21 -12.56 21.22
C TYR A 147 8.02 -12.01 20.42
N ASN A 148 7.73 -12.58 19.24
CA ASN A 148 6.59 -12.14 18.43
C ASN A 148 5.25 -12.46 19.11
N GLU A 149 5.15 -13.61 19.77
CA GLU A 149 3.97 -14.01 20.53
C GLU A 149 3.67 -12.97 21.64
N TYR A 150 4.70 -12.58 22.39
CA TYR A 150 4.59 -11.54 23.42
C TYR A 150 4.20 -10.19 22.81
N TYR A 151 4.85 -9.78 21.72
CA TYR A 151 4.55 -8.52 21.03
C TYR A 151 3.11 -8.48 20.50
N TYR A 152 2.63 -9.59 19.93
CA TYR A 152 1.26 -9.75 19.44
C TYR A 152 0.24 -9.58 20.57
N LYS A 153 0.42 -10.29 21.69
CA LYS A 153 -0.47 -10.17 22.86
C LYS A 153 -0.52 -8.73 23.40
N LYS A 154 0.63 -8.06 23.47
CA LYS A 154 0.72 -6.64 23.89
C LYS A 154 -0.01 -5.70 22.94
N SER A 155 0.14 -5.91 21.63
CA SER A 155 -0.54 -5.12 20.60
C SER A 155 -2.05 -5.33 20.61
N LEU A 156 -2.49 -6.59 20.75
CA LEU A 156 -3.90 -6.96 20.85
C LEU A 156 -4.55 -6.32 22.10
N LYS A 157 -3.89 -6.39 23.27
CA LYS A 157 -4.36 -5.71 24.49
C LYS A 157 -4.53 -4.20 24.30
N ARG A 158 -3.63 -3.54 23.57
CA ARG A 158 -3.74 -2.10 23.24
C ARG A 158 -4.92 -1.81 22.32
N ILE A 159 -5.15 -2.66 21.32
CA ILE A 159 -6.28 -2.51 20.39
C ILE A 159 -7.60 -2.72 21.13
N PHE A 160 -7.73 -3.79 21.92
CA PHE A 160 -8.93 -4.05 22.73
C PHE A 160 -9.21 -2.94 23.73
N LYS A 161 -8.18 -2.43 24.43
CA LYS A 161 -8.33 -1.28 25.32
C LYS A 161 -8.91 -0.07 24.59
N LYS A 162 -8.34 0.30 23.43
CA LYS A 162 -8.85 1.42 22.61
C LYS A 162 -10.26 1.17 22.06
N PHE A 163 -10.60 -0.07 21.76
CA PHE A 163 -11.94 -0.45 21.31
C PHE A 163 -12.97 -0.29 22.43
N ASN A 164 -12.67 -0.78 23.63
CA ASN A 164 -13.54 -0.66 24.80
C ASN A 164 -13.70 0.80 25.24
N GLU A 165 -12.63 1.60 25.24
CA GLU A 165 -12.70 3.04 25.49
C GLU A 165 -13.66 3.73 24.51
N LYS A 166 -13.58 3.39 23.22
CA LYS A 166 -14.51 3.93 22.20
C LYS A 166 -15.95 3.48 22.41
N LYS A 167 -16.16 2.22 22.80
CA LYS A 167 -17.50 1.70 23.09
C LYS A 167 -18.09 2.42 24.31
N MET A 168 -17.33 2.54 25.39
CA MET A 168 -17.74 3.27 26.60
C MET A 168 -18.09 4.74 26.29
N VAL A 169 -17.29 5.44 25.49
CA VAL A 169 -17.60 6.81 25.06
C VAL A 169 -18.89 6.86 24.22
N SER A 170 -19.12 5.86 23.37
CA SER A 170 -20.36 5.76 22.60
C SER A 170 -21.59 5.49 23.48
N ASP A 171 -21.45 4.63 24.47
CA ASP A 171 -22.54 4.27 25.39
C ASP A 171 -22.87 5.45 26.33
N LEU A 172 -21.85 6.16 26.82
CA LEU A 172 -22.03 7.41 27.59
C LEU A 172 -22.77 8.47 26.77
N ARG A 173 -22.45 8.64 25.48
CA ARG A 173 -23.19 9.57 24.61
C ARG A 173 -24.66 9.18 24.47
N LYS A 174 -24.95 7.89 24.34
CA LYS A 174 -26.33 7.39 24.27
C LYS A 174 -27.06 7.64 25.59
N SER A 175 -26.46 7.32 26.74
CA SER A 175 -27.09 7.57 28.04
C SER A 175 -27.30 9.05 28.30
N THR A 176 -26.33 9.92 27.96
CA THR A 176 -26.51 11.37 28.09
C THR A 176 -27.63 11.88 27.19
N SER A 177 -27.78 11.39 25.96
CA SER A 177 -28.92 11.77 25.11
C SER A 177 -30.28 11.33 25.67
N VAL A 178 -30.32 10.22 26.41
CA VAL A 178 -31.52 9.73 27.10
C VAL A 178 -31.79 10.53 28.39
N ASP A 179 -30.75 10.93 29.11
CA ASP A 179 -30.87 11.77 30.30
C ASP A 179 -31.18 13.23 29.94
N GLU A 180 -30.75 13.73 28.79
CA GLU A 180 -31.21 15.00 28.21
C GLU A 180 -32.70 14.96 27.85
N LEU A 181 -33.21 13.80 27.43
CA LEU A 181 -34.64 13.59 27.24
C LEU A 181 -35.41 13.52 28.57
N ARG A 182 -34.78 13.10 29.67
CA ARG A 182 -35.41 12.99 31.01
C ARG A 182 -35.29 14.24 31.87
N TYR A 183 -34.20 14.98 31.77
CA TYR A 183 -33.92 16.19 32.52
C TYR A 183 -33.91 17.38 31.56
N GLY A 184 -34.91 18.25 31.68
CA GLY A 184 -35.05 19.41 30.82
C GLY A 184 -33.76 20.24 30.70
N PRO A 185 -33.56 20.93 29.56
CA PRO A 185 -32.31 21.56 29.13
C PRO A 185 -31.72 22.59 30.11
N THR A 186 -32.47 22.98 31.13
CA THR A 186 -32.07 23.94 32.16
C THR A 186 -31.11 23.37 33.21
N LYS A 187 -31.05 22.04 33.41
CA LYS A 187 -30.23 21.43 34.48
C LYS A 187 -28.85 20.89 34.06
N LEU A 188 -28.55 20.81 32.76
CA LEU A 188 -27.29 20.24 32.22
C LEU A 188 -26.24 21.30 31.77
N GLN A 189 -26.33 22.53 32.28
CA GLN A 189 -25.36 23.60 31.98
C GLN A 189 -24.00 23.38 32.68
N LYS A 190 -23.21 22.41 32.22
CA LYS A 190 -21.74 22.52 32.24
C LYS A 190 -21.27 22.82 30.82
N LYS A 191 -21.41 24.11 30.49
CA LYS A 191 -21.35 24.73 29.15
C LYS A 191 -20.09 24.45 28.33
N ASP A 192 -18.96 24.16 28.98
CA ASP A 192 -17.65 24.08 28.31
C ASP A 192 -17.26 22.65 27.92
N VAL A 193 -17.72 21.65 28.67
CA VAL A 193 -17.46 20.24 28.36
C VAL A 193 -18.30 19.80 27.17
N TYR A 194 -19.58 20.22 27.12
CA TYR A 194 -20.49 19.88 26.04
C TYR A 194 -20.04 20.46 24.70
N LYS A 195 -19.71 21.76 24.65
CA LYS A 195 -19.21 22.41 23.44
C LYS A 195 -17.91 21.81 22.92
N SER A 196 -17.01 21.40 23.82
CA SER A 196 -15.72 20.81 23.44
C SER A 196 -15.89 19.38 22.92
N ILE A 197 -16.74 18.57 23.58
CA ILE A 197 -17.07 17.22 23.12
C ILE A 197 -17.83 17.29 21.80
N GLU A 198 -18.84 18.14 21.67
CA GLU A 198 -19.63 18.31 20.45
C GLU A 198 -18.78 18.73 19.26
N ARG A 199 -17.87 19.70 19.45
CA ARG A 199 -16.93 20.14 18.40
C ARG A 199 -15.95 19.04 17.97
N ILE A 200 -15.36 18.30 18.92
CA ILE A 200 -14.44 17.18 18.63
C ILE A 200 -15.20 16.01 17.99
N THR A 201 -16.44 15.79 18.42
CA THR A 201 -17.29 14.70 17.95
C THR A 201 -17.75 14.94 16.53
N ASN A 202 -18.27 16.12 16.22
CA ASN A 202 -18.79 16.44 14.89
C ASN A 202 -17.69 16.38 13.83
N GLU A 203 -16.50 16.92 14.09
CA GLU A 203 -15.41 16.87 13.09
C GLU A 203 -14.86 15.45 12.86
N VAL A 204 -14.72 14.63 13.91
CA VAL A 204 -14.16 13.27 13.78
C VAL A 204 -15.19 12.28 13.24
N PHE A 205 -16.45 12.44 13.63
CA PHE A 205 -17.56 11.59 13.16
C PHE A 205 -17.84 11.82 11.68
N ILE A 206 -18.01 13.09 11.25
CA ILE A 206 -18.20 13.46 9.84
C ILE A 206 -17.03 12.94 8.97
N LYS A 207 -15.78 13.08 9.45
CA LYS A 207 -14.61 12.57 8.70
C LYS A 207 -14.57 11.05 8.57
N LYS A 208 -15.12 10.31 9.53
CA LYS A 208 -15.16 8.84 9.54
C LYS A 208 -16.29 8.32 8.67
N GLU A 209 -17.47 8.92 8.73
CA GLU A 209 -18.62 8.54 7.91
C GLU A 209 -18.35 8.71 6.41
N ILE A 210 -17.73 9.82 5.99
CA ILE A 210 -17.37 10.02 4.58
C ILE A 210 -16.50 8.87 4.06
N LYS A 211 -15.53 8.40 4.86
CA LYS A 211 -14.67 7.28 4.45
C LYS A 211 -15.46 5.98 4.34
N VAL A 212 -16.40 5.76 5.25
CA VAL A 212 -17.27 4.58 5.24
C VAL A 212 -18.18 4.59 4.00
N TYR A 213 -18.81 5.72 3.66
CA TYR A 213 -19.65 5.83 2.47
C TYR A 213 -18.86 5.60 1.17
N ILE A 214 -17.69 6.23 1.02
CA ILE A 214 -16.84 6.01 -0.15
C ILE A 214 -16.39 4.54 -0.22
N MET A 215 -15.93 3.94 0.89
CA MET A 215 -15.51 2.53 0.91
C MET A 215 -16.67 1.58 0.59
N ALA A 216 -17.86 1.82 1.16
CA ALA A 216 -19.05 1.02 0.90
C ALA A 216 -19.44 1.09 -0.58
N TRP A 217 -19.46 2.28 -1.17
CA TRP A 217 -19.74 2.44 -2.60
C TRP A 217 -18.75 1.64 -3.47
N TYR A 218 -17.43 1.78 -3.25
CA TYR A 218 -16.43 1.05 -4.03
C TYR A 218 -16.51 -0.48 -3.84
N TYR A 219 -16.84 -0.92 -2.63
CA TYR A 219 -17.06 -2.34 -2.34
C TYR A 219 -18.24 -2.89 -3.13
N ILE A 220 -19.39 -2.22 -3.07
CA ILE A 220 -20.61 -2.67 -3.73
C ILE A 220 -20.43 -2.62 -5.27
N HIS A 221 -19.83 -1.56 -5.80
CA HIS A 221 -19.47 -1.48 -7.22
C HIS A 221 -18.56 -2.63 -7.66
N SER A 222 -17.54 -2.99 -6.85
CA SER A 222 -16.65 -4.12 -7.16
C SER A 222 -17.37 -5.46 -7.12
N MET A 223 -18.28 -5.66 -6.16
CA MET A 223 -19.12 -6.86 -6.11
C MET A 223 -20.02 -6.94 -7.34
N LYS A 224 -20.64 -5.84 -7.76
CA LYS A 224 -21.48 -5.80 -8.95
C LYS A 224 -20.73 -6.22 -10.22
N ILE A 225 -19.51 -5.71 -10.42
CA ILE A 225 -18.62 -6.13 -11.52
C ILE A 225 -18.35 -7.64 -11.44
N PHE A 226 -17.98 -8.14 -10.26
CA PHE A 226 -17.71 -9.56 -10.08
C PHE A 226 -18.92 -10.43 -10.45
N TYR A 227 -20.12 -10.09 -10.00
CA TYR A 227 -21.33 -10.85 -10.33
C TYR A 227 -21.64 -10.80 -11.83
N ARG A 228 -21.45 -9.64 -12.48
CA ARG A 228 -21.60 -9.48 -13.93
C ARG A 228 -20.63 -10.36 -14.70
N ASP A 229 -19.34 -10.32 -14.36
CA ASP A 229 -18.29 -11.06 -15.07
C ASP A 229 -18.44 -12.59 -14.93
N ASN A 230 -19.19 -13.05 -13.93
CA ASN A 230 -19.47 -14.47 -13.69
C ASN A 230 -20.89 -14.90 -14.09
N ASN A 231 -21.67 -14.04 -14.77
CA ASN A 231 -23.07 -14.31 -15.15
C ASN A 231 -24.00 -14.64 -13.96
N LEU A 232 -23.69 -14.15 -12.76
CA LEU A 232 -24.48 -14.35 -11.53
C LEU A 232 -25.48 -13.21 -11.29
N LEU A 233 -25.72 -12.38 -12.30
CA LEU A 233 -26.65 -11.24 -12.20
C LEU A 233 -28.10 -11.64 -11.97
N GLN A 234 -28.47 -12.92 -12.11
CA GLN A 234 -29.82 -13.37 -11.79
C GLN A 234 -30.05 -13.54 -10.28
N ASP A 235 -28.99 -13.80 -9.51
CA ASP A 235 -29.01 -13.83 -8.04
C ASP A 235 -28.90 -12.42 -7.43
N TYR A 236 -28.93 -11.40 -8.28
CA TYR A 236 -28.73 -9.99 -7.93
C TYR A 236 -30.02 -9.36 -7.41
N ASN A 237 -30.02 -8.96 -6.14
CA ASN A 237 -31.06 -8.07 -5.61
C ASN A 237 -30.73 -6.61 -5.98
N ALA A 238 -31.41 -6.05 -6.98
CA ALA A 238 -31.17 -4.70 -7.46
C ALA A 238 -31.37 -3.60 -6.41
N GLU A 239 -32.23 -3.82 -5.42
CA GLU A 239 -32.47 -2.86 -4.34
C GLU A 239 -31.28 -2.81 -3.36
N LEU A 240 -30.69 -3.97 -3.05
CA LEU A 240 -29.58 -4.08 -2.08
C LEU A 240 -28.29 -3.41 -2.59
N PHE A 241 -28.15 -3.28 -3.91
CA PHE A 241 -26.97 -2.75 -4.59
C PHE A 241 -27.21 -1.36 -5.22
N ASN A 242 -28.34 -0.70 -4.93
CA ASN A 242 -28.60 0.67 -5.38
C ASN A 242 -27.75 1.67 -4.59
N CYS A 243 -26.53 1.92 -5.09
CA CYS A 243 -25.51 2.72 -4.42
C CYS A 243 -25.61 4.22 -4.69
N ASN A 244 -26.56 4.65 -5.53
CA ASN A 244 -26.65 6.05 -5.93
C ASN A 244 -26.83 6.96 -4.70
N ASN A 245 -27.68 6.57 -3.77
CA ASN A 245 -27.93 7.31 -2.54
C ASN A 245 -26.70 7.37 -1.61
N ILE A 246 -25.83 6.36 -1.64
CA ILE A 246 -24.60 6.32 -0.82
C ILE A 246 -23.64 7.44 -1.26
N LEU A 247 -23.57 7.71 -2.56
CA LEU A 247 -22.68 8.73 -3.09
C LEU A 247 -23.20 10.14 -2.83
N TYR A 248 -24.51 10.37 -3.04
CA TYR A 248 -25.15 11.65 -2.76
C TYR A 248 -25.02 12.04 -1.29
N ASN A 249 -25.23 11.09 -0.37
CA ASN A 249 -25.01 11.31 1.07
C ASN A 249 -23.56 11.68 1.40
N ALA A 250 -22.58 11.22 0.60
CA ALA A 250 -21.18 11.57 0.79
C ALA A 250 -20.83 12.97 0.21
N MET A 251 -21.57 13.43 -0.80
CA MET A 251 -21.37 14.73 -1.46
C MET A 251 -21.82 15.91 -0.61
N ASP A 252 -22.89 15.73 0.16
CA ASP A 252 -23.44 16.77 1.05
C ASP A 252 -22.51 17.12 2.22
N LEU A 253 -21.44 16.34 2.40
CA LEU A 253 -20.48 16.51 3.48
C LEU A 253 -19.30 17.40 3.06
N LYS A 254 -18.62 18.00 4.04
CA LYS A 254 -17.43 18.83 3.77
C LYS A 254 -16.23 17.95 3.38
N LEU A 255 -15.98 17.83 2.08
CA LEU A 255 -14.94 16.97 1.50
C LEU A 255 -13.59 17.67 1.32
N ASP A 256 -12.51 16.97 1.66
CA ASP A 256 -11.16 17.34 1.24
C ASP A 256 -10.95 16.99 -0.25
N ALA A 257 -9.92 17.57 -0.88
CA ALA A 257 -9.66 17.42 -2.32
C ALA A 257 -9.52 15.95 -2.76
N ARG A 258 -8.93 15.10 -1.91
CA ARG A 258 -8.74 13.68 -2.22
C ARG A 258 -10.08 12.93 -2.24
N LYS A 259 -10.97 13.22 -1.30
CA LYS A 259 -12.30 12.60 -1.25
C LYS A 259 -13.19 13.08 -2.39
N LYS A 260 -13.12 14.37 -2.75
CA LYS A 260 -13.80 14.90 -3.95
C LYS A 260 -13.38 14.15 -5.21
N TYR A 261 -12.07 13.93 -5.39
CA TYR A 261 -11.57 13.12 -6.51
C TYR A 261 -12.15 11.71 -6.54
N LEU A 262 -12.22 11.02 -5.39
CA LEU A 262 -12.76 9.66 -5.31
C LEU A 262 -14.26 9.59 -5.61
N ILE A 263 -15.02 10.61 -5.18
CA ILE A 263 -16.45 10.73 -5.45
C ILE A 263 -16.71 11.04 -6.91
N ASN A 264 -16.01 12.01 -7.51
CA ASN A 264 -16.15 12.30 -8.95
C ASN A 264 -15.86 11.07 -9.80
N ARG A 265 -14.83 10.29 -9.42
CA ARG A 265 -14.52 9.04 -10.10
C ARG A 265 -15.65 8.00 -9.99
N ALA A 266 -16.29 7.92 -8.83
CA ALA A 266 -17.43 7.05 -8.61
C ALA A 266 -18.67 7.50 -9.41
N GLU A 267 -18.91 8.80 -9.54
CA GLU A 267 -19.94 9.34 -10.43
C GLU A 267 -19.69 8.96 -11.88
N CYS A 268 -18.45 9.09 -12.36
CA CYS A 268 -18.11 8.66 -13.72
C CYS A 268 -18.49 7.20 -13.95
N TYR A 269 -18.19 6.30 -13.01
CA TYR A 269 -18.59 4.89 -13.11
C TYR A 269 -20.12 4.70 -13.13
N ASN A 270 -20.87 5.45 -12.33
CA ASN A 270 -22.33 5.42 -12.37
C ASN A 270 -22.88 5.93 -13.71
N GLU A 271 -22.31 6.99 -14.29
CA GLU A 271 -22.71 7.49 -15.61
C GLU A 271 -22.42 6.49 -16.71
N ILE A 272 -21.27 5.82 -16.64
CA ILE A 272 -20.89 4.74 -17.56
C ILE A 272 -21.92 3.63 -17.52
N GLU A 273 -22.27 3.17 -16.33
CA GLU A 273 -23.27 2.11 -16.16
C GLU A 273 -24.65 2.53 -16.68
N LYS A 274 -25.06 3.78 -16.45
CA LYS A 274 -26.31 4.31 -17.03
C LYS A 274 -26.28 4.28 -18.55
N ARG A 275 -25.12 4.53 -19.18
CA ARG A 275 -24.95 4.46 -20.64
C ARG A 275 -24.97 3.01 -21.14
N GLU A 276 -24.28 2.09 -20.44
CA GLU A 276 -24.30 0.64 -20.72
C GLU A 276 -25.71 0.04 -20.65
N ASN A 277 -26.52 0.46 -19.69
CA ASN A 277 -27.88 -0.06 -19.53
C ASN A 277 -28.90 0.59 -20.46
N SER A 278 -28.68 1.83 -20.90
CA SER A 278 -29.60 2.57 -21.78
C SER A 278 -29.33 2.34 -23.27
N MET A 279 -28.11 1.94 -23.62
CA MET A 279 -27.74 1.55 -24.96
C MET A 279 -27.18 0.13 -24.87
N ASN A 280 -27.76 -0.83 -25.60
CA ASN A 280 -27.26 -2.21 -25.79
C ASN A 280 -25.88 -2.22 -26.48
N ILE A 281 -24.90 -1.52 -25.92
CA ILE A 281 -23.57 -1.29 -26.47
C ILE A 281 -22.60 -2.22 -25.76
N ASN A 282 -21.71 -2.79 -26.56
CA ASN A 282 -20.72 -3.76 -26.14
C ASN A 282 -19.78 -3.15 -25.09
N THR A 283 -19.44 -3.90 -24.04
CA THR A 283 -18.53 -3.46 -22.95
C THR A 283 -17.17 -2.93 -23.44
N ALA A 284 -16.75 -3.34 -24.65
CA ALA A 284 -15.54 -2.85 -25.31
C ALA A 284 -15.60 -1.36 -25.70
N ASP A 285 -16.75 -0.87 -26.15
CA ASP A 285 -16.92 0.55 -26.54
C ASP A 285 -16.91 1.47 -25.31
N VAL A 286 -17.35 0.92 -24.20
CA VAL A 286 -17.38 1.61 -22.90
C VAL A 286 -15.98 1.72 -22.32
N GLU A 287 -15.20 0.65 -22.34
CA GLU A 287 -13.80 0.70 -21.92
C GLU A 287 -12.99 1.68 -22.79
N ALA A 288 -13.27 1.72 -24.10
CA ALA A 288 -12.70 2.71 -25.01
C ALA A 288 -13.06 4.16 -24.61
N SER A 289 -14.31 4.40 -24.22
CA SER A 289 -14.77 5.71 -23.72
C SER A 289 -14.07 6.13 -22.41
N ILE A 290 -13.89 5.19 -21.46
CA ILE A 290 -13.17 5.44 -20.21
C ILE A 290 -11.72 5.81 -20.48
N ARG A 291 -11.05 5.01 -21.33
CA ARG A 291 -9.65 5.27 -21.71
C ARG A 291 -9.51 6.63 -22.38
N LEU A 292 -10.48 7.04 -23.19
CA LEU A 292 -10.51 8.37 -23.79
C LEU A 292 -10.61 9.47 -22.73
N GLU A 293 -11.50 9.36 -21.74
CA GLU A 293 -11.62 10.35 -20.65
C GLU A 293 -10.38 10.41 -19.75
N GLU A 294 -9.74 9.27 -19.45
CA GLU A 294 -8.46 9.25 -18.74
C GLU A 294 -7.36 9.95 -19.52
N LEU A 295 -7.32 9.76 -20.85
CA LEU A 295 -6.36 10.43 -21.73
C LEU A 295 -6.62 11.94 -21.79
N LYS A 296 -7.88 12.38 -21.92
CA LYS A 296 -8.26 13.80 -21.85
C LYS A 296 -7.85 14.44 -20.52
N THR A 297 -8.09 13.73 -19.41
CA THR A 297 -7.70 14.20 -18.07
C THR A 297 -6.18 14.36 -17.94
N LYS A 298 -5.39 13.40 -18.46
CA LYS A 298 -3.92 13.50 -18.46
C LYS A 298 -3.44 14.71 -19.24
N VAL A 299 -4.03 14.95 -20.42
CA VAL A 299 -3.74 16.12 -21.25
C VAL A 299 -4.07 17.43 -20.50
N ALA A 300 -5.24 17.51 -19.86
CA ALA A 300 -5.61 18.67 -19.04
C ALA A 300 -4.63 18.93 -17.89
N VAL A 301 -4.17 17.88 -17.20
CA VAL A 301 -3.14 17.98 -16.15
C VAL A 301 -1.81 18.50 -16.72
N SER A 302 -1.39 18.02 -17.89
CA SER A 302 -0.18 18.53 -18.55
C SER A 302 -0.30 20.00 -18.97
N HIS A 303 -1.48 20.44 -19.41
CA HIS A 303 -1.76 21.86 -19.64
C HIS A 303 -1.63 22.70 -18.37
N ILE A 304 -2.20 22.23 -17.25
CA ILE A 304 -2.09 22.94 -15.96
C ILE A 304 -0.62 23.06 -15.54
N GLN A 305 0.18 22.01 -15.70
CA GLN A 305 1.62 22.05 -15.40
C GLN A 305 2.35 23.05 -16.28
N CYS A 306 2.02 23.11 -17.58
CA CYS A 306 2.57 24.10 -18.49
C CYS A 306 2.24 25.53 -18.04
N LEU A 307 0.99 25.80 -17.65
CA LEU A 307 0.56 27.10 -17.12
C LEU A 307 1.27 27.46 -15.81
N GLN A 308 1.55 26.49 -14.94
CA GLN A 308 2.31 26.71 -13.71
C GLN A 308 3.76 27.12 -14.00
N GLU A 309 4.42 26.46 -14.95
CA GLU A 309 5.79 26.82 -15.36
C GLU A 309 5.84 28.21 -16.03
N ILE A 310 4.82 28.55 -16.84
CA ILE A 310 4.67 29.90 -17.40
C ILE A 310 4.49 30.94 -16.29
N LYS A 311 3.63 30.67 -15.30
CA LYS A 311 3.41 31.56 -14.16
C LYS A 311 4.69 31.79 -13.36
N GLU A 312 5.47 30.74 -13.10
CA GLU A 312 6.76 30.85 -12.41
C GLU A 312 7.79 31.64 -13.22
N LEU A 313 7.84 31.44 -14.55
CA LEU A 313 8.67 32.25 -15.44
C LEU A 313 8.31 33.74 -15.33
N PHE A 314 7.02 34.09 -15.44
CA PHE A 314 6.57 35.47 -15.31
C PHE A 314 6.85 36.06 -13.93
N LYS A 315 6.70 35.26 -12.87
CA LYS A 315 7.03 35.69 -11.51
C LYS A 315 8.51 36.07 -11.38
N LYS A 316 9.40 35.23 -11.92
CA LYS A 316 10.85 35.50 -11.92
C LYS A 316 11.21 36.72 -12.75
N LEU A 317 10.64 36.84 -13.95
CA LEU A 317 10.82 38.00 -14.83
C LEU A 317 10.40 39.30 -14.13
N ARG A 318 9.28 39.29 -13.40
CA ARG A 318 8.79 40.45 -12.66
C ARG A 318 9.66 40.81 -11.46
N SER A 319 10.28 39.83 -10.80
CA SER A 319 11.09 40.05 -9.60
C SER A 319 12.55 40.37 -9.87
N SER A 320 13.07 40.09 -11.07
CA SER A 320 14.48 40.29 -11.39
C SER A 320 14.73 41.67 -11.98
N THR A 321 15.71 42.36 -11.42
CA THR A 321 16.29 43.61 -11.98
C THR A 321 17.66 43.36 -12.61
N ASN A 322 18.15 42.11 -12.60
CA ASN A 322 19.51 41.74 -13.00
C ASN A 322 19.51 40.94 -14.32
N THR A 323 20.23 41.44 -15.31
CA THR A 323 20.36 40.81 -16.63
C THR A 323 21.03 39.43 -16.60
N LYS A 324 21.78 39.09 -15.55
CA LYS A 324 22.41 37.77 -15.40
C LYS A 324 21.41 36.64 -15.08
N ASP A 325 20.23 36.98 -14.57
CA ASP A 325 19.18 36.01 -14.24
C ASP A 325 18.51 35.41 -15.49
N ILE A 326 18.76 35.98 -16.67
CA ILE A 326 18.28 35.51 -17.97
C ILE A 326 18.67 34.03 -18.21
N SER A 327 19.84 33.62 -17.74
CA SER A 327 20.30 32.23 -17.83
C SER A 327 19.35 31.25 -17.12
N THR A 328 18.70 31.67 -16.04
CA THR A 328 17.74 30.84 -15.29
C THR A 328 16.42 30.68 -16.01
N TYR A 329 16.03 31.65 -16.86
CA TYR A 329 14.80 31.61 -17.65
C TYR A 329 14.87 30.54 -18.74
N ASN A 330 16.05 30.29 -19.28
CA ASN A 330 16.26 29.27 -20.30
C ASN A 330 15.83 27.87 -19.80
N SER A 331 16.02 27.60 -18.51
CA SER A 331 15.56 26.34 -17.89
C SER A 331 14.03 26.22 -17.87
N ASN A 332 13.31 27.31 -17.56
CA ASN A 332 11.85 27.35 -17.56
C ASN A 332 11.30 27.25 -18.99
N ILE A 333 11.89 27.97 -19.94
CA ILE A 333 11.52 27.89 -21.37
C ILE A 333 11.70 26.46 -21.89
N THR A 334 12.84 25.82 -21.59
CA THR A 334 13.10 24.42 -21.98
C THR A 334 12.05 23.46 -21.41
N LYS A 335 11.64 23.65 -20.14
CA LYS A 335 10.57 22.85 -19.53
C LYS A 335 9.22 23.08 -20.19
N ILE A 336 8.87 24.33 -20.48
CA ILE A 336 7.63 24.70 -21.18
C ILE A 336 7.60 24.04 -22.57
N CYS A 337 8.70 24.10 -23.33
CA CYS A 337 8.80 23.43 -24.63
C CYS A 337 8.60 21.91 -24.52
N LYS A 338 9.29 21.25 -23.57
CA LYS A 338 9.14 19.81 -23.35
C LYS A 338 7.70 19.43 -22.97
N LEU A 339 7.06 20.19 -22.10
CA LEU A 339 5.67 19.96 -21.69
C LEU A 339 4.71 20.17 -22.86
N ARG A 340 4.89 21.24 -23.65
CA ARG A 340 4.11 21.50 -24.87
C ARG A 340 4.21 20.34 -25.85
N ASP A 341 5.44 19.92 -26.18
CA ASP A 341 5.67 18.89 -27.19
C ASP A 341 5.13 17.52 -26.73
N SER A 342 5.28 17.20 -25.45
CA SER A 342 4.66 16.01 -24.82
C SER A 342 3.14 16.06 -24.89
N THR A 343 2.53 17.20 -24.55
CA THR A 343 1.08 17.38 -24.58
C THR A 343 0.55 17.27 -26.01
N TYR A 344 1.22 17.89 -26.97
CA TYR A 344 0.89 17.79 -28.40
C TYR A 344 0.96 16.35 -28.91
N SER A 345 1.97 15.59 -28.49
CA SER A 345 2.08 14.15 -28.80
C SER A 345 0.91 13.35 -28.22
N GLN A 346 0.48 13.66 -26.99
CA GLN A 346 -0.69 13.03 -26.37
C GLN A 346 -1.98 13.36 -27.11
N TYR A 347 -2.19 14.60 -27.54
CA TYR A 347 -3.33 14.98 -28.39
C TYR A 347 -3.35 14.18 -29.68
N ASN A 348 -2.23 14.14 -30.40
CA ASN A 348 -2.14 13.41 -31.66
C ASN A 348 -2.41 11.92 -31.47
N ARG A 349 -1.97 11.35 -30.35
CA ARG A 349 -2.28 9.96 -29.99
C ARG A 349 -3.79 9.77 -29.77
N ILE A 350 -4.44 10.66 -29.03
CA ILE A 350 -5.90 10.60 -28.81
C ILE A 350 -6.64 10.68 -30.15
N ILE A 351 -6.30 11.65 -30.99
CA ILE A 351 -6.94 11.86 -32.29
C ILE A 351 -6.77 10.63 -33.20
N ARG A 352 -5.60 9.99 -33.19
CA ARG A 352 -5.34 8.77 -33.97
C ARG A 352 -6.11 7.56 -33.45
N GLN A 353 -6.25 7.44 -32.13
CA GLN A 353 -6.90 6.30 -31.49
C GLN A 353 -8.43 6.42 -31.46
N TYR A 354 -8.96 7.65 -31.48
CA TYR A 354 -10.38 7.95 -31.37
C TYR A 354 -10.79 9.02 -32.42
N PRO A 355 -10.75 8.70 -33.73
CA PRO A 355 -10.96 9.67 -34.80
C PRO A 355 -12.33 10.35 -34.75
N ASP A 356 -13.37 9.63 -34.29
CA ASP A 356 -14.75 10.13 -34.20
C ASP A 356 -14.94 11.13 -33.05
N SER A 357 -13.99 11.21 -32.12
CA SER A 357 -14.03 12.17 -31.00
C SER A 357 -13.52 13.57 -31.36
N LYS A 358 -13.08 13.79 -32.62
CA LYS A 358 -12.60 15.08 -33.14
C LYS A 358 -13.59 16.24 -33.00
N VAL A 359 -14.88 15.95 -32.84
CA VAL A 359 -15.93 16.98 -32.84
C VAL A 359 -15.97 17.78 -31.51
N ASN A 360 -15.40 17.26 -30.42
CA ASN A 360 -15.53 17.86 -29.08
C ASN A 360 -14.22 17.91 -28.26
N VAL A 361 -13.05 17.90 -28.90
CA VAL A 361 -11.73 18.09 -28.27
C VAL A 361 -11.09 19.36 -28.82
#